data_AF-A0A9W5TY99-F1
#
_entry.id   AF-A0A9W5TY99-F1
#
_cell.length_a   1.000
_cell.length_b   1.000
_cell.length_c   1.000
_cell.angle_alpha   90.00
_cell.angle_beta   90.00
_cell.angle_gamma   90.00
#
_symmetry.space_group_name_H-M   'P 1'
#
loop_
_entity.id
_entity.type
_entity.pdbx_description
1 polymer ?
#
loop_
_entity_poly.entity_id
_entity_poly.type
_entity_poly.pdbx_seq_one_letter_code
_entity_poly.pdbx_strand_id
1 'polypeptide(L)'
;MAMTKPGQKLIVTIVRKEKAKKVIHASKSAGAKGGTTLIGNGIRLNEKLRILGIPVEREREIILTLVSNKILPEVMNAIIDSVKLNQPRQGIGFVIDTKHVTGICHMMGLEMESEDMDKEGVTSTMEEQNVLYDLIVTIVNKGDSENVVDATKKAGAEGGTILNGRGTGIHEQAKLFNILIEPEKEVVLTLISRDKTSNVLKTIEKDAELNKPGKGISFVLEVEKTVGINHILNELVNKKLNE
;
A
#
# COMPACT_ATOMS: atom_id res chain seq x y z
N MET A 1 1.75 -31.04 -4.98
CA MET A 1 1.69 -30.28 -3.72
C MET A 1 2.28 -28.90 -4.01
N ALA A 2 1.50 -27.82 -3.86
CA ALA A 2 2.01 -26.47 -4.12
C ALA A 2 3.07 -26.15 -3.06
N MET A 3 4.32 -25.95 -3.47
CA MET A 3 5.37 -25.52 -2.54
C MET A 3 5.05 -24.08 -2.12
N THR A 4 4.95 -23.84 -0.81
CA THR A 4 4.73 -22.50 -0.26
C THR A 4 5.83 -22.17 0.74
N LYS A 5 6.38 -20.95 0.69
CA LYS A 5 7.39 -20.51 1.66
C LYS A 5 6.75 -19.57 2.70
N PRO A 6 6.73 -19.93 4.00
CA PRO A 6 6.27 -19.02 5.05
C PRO A 6 7.28 -17.89 5.29
N GLY A 7 6.85 -16.81 5.95
CA GLY A 7 7.73 -15.73 6.40
C GLY A 7 8.21 -14.77 5.30
N GLN A 8 7.43 -14.62 4.23
CA GLN A 8 7.63 -13.56 3.25
C GLN A 8 6.84 -12.31 3.67
N LYS A 9 7.35 -11.15 3.30
CA LYS A 9 6.79 -9.84 3.60
C LYS A 9 6.64 -9.07 2.29
N LEU A 10 5.50 -8.42 2.12
CA LEU A 10 5.23 -7.56 0.97
C LEU A 10 5.53 -6.12 1.37
N ILE A 11 6.60 -5.57 0.83
CA ILE A 11 6.88 -4.14 0.91
C ILE A 11 6.07 -3.46 -0.19
N VAL A 12 5.25 -2.50 0.19
CA VAL A 12 4.54 -1.61 -0.72
C VAL A 12 5.15 -0.22 -0.60
N THR A 13 5.68 0.30 -1.70
CA THR A 13 6.25 1.64 -1.76
C THR A 13 5.47 2.49 -2.76
N ILE A 14 4.96 3.64 -2.33
CA ILE A 14 4.21 4.58 -3.16
C ILE A 14 5.01 5.86 -3.30
N VAL A 15 5.50 6.12 -4.51
CA VAL A 15 6.34 7.28 -4.81
C VAL A 15 5.86 7.99 -6.07
N ARG A 16 6.43 9.16 -6.34
CA ARG A 16 6.28 9.80 -7.65
C ARG A 16 6.96 8.97 -8.73
N LYS A 17 6.40 9.02 -9.93
CA LYS A 17 6.88 8.28 -11.13
C LYS A 17 8.38 8.40 -11.36
N GLU A 18 8.97 9.57 -11.12
CA GLU A 18 10.40 9.80 -11.39
C GLU A 18 11.33 9.07 -10.40
N LYS A 19 10.80 8.62 -9.26
CA LYS A 19 11.58 8.00 -8.19
C LYS A 19 11.50 6.48 -8.14
N ALA A 20 10.50 5.88 -8.77
CA ALA A 20 10.29 4.44 -8.69
C ALA A 20 11.49 3.62 -9.20
N LYS A 21 12.14 4.07 -10.29
CA LYS A 21 13.37 3.44 -10.79
C LYS A 21 14.46 3.36 -9.73
N LYS A 22 14.60 4.40 -8.90
CA LYS A 22 15.57 4.44 -7.80
C LYS A 22 15.21 3.43 -6.70
N VAL A 23 13.93 3.37 -6.33
CA VAL A 23 13.41 2.38 -5.36
C VAL A 23 13.68 0.96 -5.83
N ILE A 24 13.36 0.64 -7.09
CA ILE A 24 13.56 -0.70 -7.65
C ILE A 24 15.05 -1.04 -7.67
N HIS A 25 15.91 -0.13 -8.13
CA HIS A 25 17.34 -0.35 -8.15
C HIS A 25 17.91 -0.58 -6.74
N ALA A 26 17.57 0.28 -5.78
CA ALA A 26 18.03 0.14 -4.40
C ALA A 26 17.56 -1.16 -3.76
N SER A 27 16.29 -1.53 -3.94
CA SER A 27 15.76 -2.80 -3.41
C SER A 27 16.49 -4.02 -3.98
N LYS A 28 16.81 -4.01 -5.29
CA LYS A 28 17.56 -5.08 -5.95
C LYS A 28 19.00 -5.16 -5.44
N SER A 29 19.67 -4.02 -5.30
CA SER A 29 21.04 -3.96 -4.77
C SER A 29 21.12 -4.45 -3.32
N ALA A 30 20.02 -4.35 -2.56
CA ALA A 30 19.89 -4.89 -1.20
C ALA A 30 19.36 -6.34 -1.14
N GLY A 31 19.32 -7.05 -2.27
CA GLY A 31 19.00 -8.48 -2.32
C GLY A 31 17.56 -8.84 -2.70
N ALA A 32 16.68 -7.86 -2.97
CA ALA A 32 15.37 -8.17 -3.52
C ALA A 32 15.48 -8.73 -4.95
N LYS A 33 14.78 -9.83 -5.24
CA LYS A 33 14.87 -10.49 -6.56
C LYS A 33 14.03 -9.79 -7.65
N GLY A 34 13.17 -8.86 -7.26
CA GLY A 34 12.34 -8.08 -8.18
C GLY A 34 11.24 -7.33 -7.46
N GLY A 35 10.45 -6.59 -8.24
CA GLY A 35 9.26 -5.92 -7.77
C GLY A 35 8.32 -5.62 -8.95
N THR A 36 7.03 -5.53 -8.67
CA THR A 36 6.01 -5.18 -9.65
C THR A 36 5.60 -3.74 -9.46
N THR A 37 5.62 -2.94 -10.53
CA THR A 37 5.21 -1.54 -10.48
C THR A 37 3.80 -1.40 -11.06
N LEU A 38 2.90 -0.85 -10.26
CA LEU A 38 1.57 -0.45 -10.67
C LEU A 38 1.52 1.07 -10.82
N ILE A 39 0.68 1.54 -11.74
CA ILE A 39 0.47 2.96 -11.98
C ILE A 39 -0.84 3.37 -11.30
N GLY A 40 -0.82 4.52 -10.64
CA GLY A 40 -1.99 5.09 -10.00
C GLY A 40 -1.91 6.60 -9.87
N ASN A 41 -2.86 7.18 -9.15
CA ASN A 41 -2.97 8.60 -8.87
C ASN A 41 -2.99 8.84 -7.36
N GLY A 42 -2.33 9.90 -6.89
CA GLY A 42 -2.29 10.24 -5.46
C GLY A 42 -3.02 11.54 -5.13
N ILE A 43 -3.87 11.51 -4.10
CA ILE A 43 -4.60 12.67 -3.59
C ILE A 43 -4.25 12.91 -2.12
N ARG A 44 -3.91 14.15 -1.74
CA ARG A 44 -3.76 14.58 -0.33
C ARG A 44 -4.96 15.39 0.18
N LEU A 45 -5.12 15.46 1.50
CA LEU A 45 -6.15 16.20 2.26
C LEU A 45 -6.37 17.63 1.75
N ASN A 46 -5.29 18.39 1.56
CA ASN A 46 -5.33 19.81 1.17
C ASN A 46 -4.96 20.06 -0.30
N GLU A 47 -5.04 19.04 -1.15
CA GLU A 47 -4.71 19.19 -2.57
C GLU A 47 -5.95 19.53 -3.41
N LYS A 48 -5.83 20.58 -4.23
CA LYS A 48 -6.84 20.92 -5.24
C LYS A 48 -6.93 19.79 -6.26
N LEU A 49 -8.13 19.26 -6.45
CA LEU A 49 -8.45 18.24 -7.47
C LEU A 49 -8.55 18.85 -8.87
N ARG A 50 -8.87 20.15 -8.96
CA ARG A 50 -9.06 20.87 -10.22
C ARG A 50 -8.38 22.23 -10.19
N ILE A 51 -7.81 22.64 -11.32
CA ILE A 51 -7.29 23.98 -11.57
C ILE A 51 -7.98 24.50 -12.83
N LEU A 52 -8.69 25.64 -12.73
CA LEU A 52 -9.47 26.20 -13.85
C LEU A 52 -10.47 25.19 -14.46
N GLY A 53 -11.07 24.34 -13.62
CA GLY A 53 -11.98 23.28 -14.05
C GLY A 53 -11.31 22.00 -14.57
N ILE A 54 -10.00 22.04 -14.83
CA ILE A 54 -9.23 20.91 -15.37
C ILE A 54 -8.81 19.98 -14.23
N PRO A 55 -9.13 18.66 -14.30
CA PRO A 55 -8.63 17.67 -13.36
C PRO A 55 -7.10 17.66 -13.29
N VAL A 56 -6.55 17.64 -12.07
CA VAL A 56 -5.12 17.52 -11.84
C VAL A 56 -4.80 16.09 -11.43
N GLU A 57 -4.36 15.29 -12.38
CA GLU A 57 -3.88 13.94 -12.12
C GLU A 57 -2.45 14.00 -11.57
N ARG A 58 -2.21 13.32 -10.46
CA ARG A 58 -0.88 13.21 -9.86
C ARG A 58 -0.44 11.77 -9.91
N GLU A 59 0.24 11.43 -10.99
CA GLU A 59 0.78 10.10 -11.19
C GLU A 59 1.64 9.66 -9.99
N ARG A 60 1.40 8.42 -9.57
CA ARG A 60 2.13 7.68 -8.55
C ARG A 60 2.45 6.31 -9.11
N GLU A 61 3.59 5.80 -8.70
CA GLU A 61 3.96 4.42 -8.93
C GLU A 61 3.96 3.68 -7.60
N ILE A 62 3.27 2.55 -7.58
CA ILE A 62 3.13 1.65 -6.44
C ILE A 62 4.01 0.44 -6.73
N ILE A 63 5.12 0.32 -6.02
CA ILE A 63 6.07 -0.77 -6.16
C ILE A 63 5.76 -1.83 -5.10
N LEU A 64 5.48 -3.04 -5.58
CA LEU A 64 5.26 -4.24 -4.79
C LEU A 64 6.54 -5.07 -4.80
N THR A 65 7.24 -5.12 -3.67
CA THR A 65 8.50 -5.87 -3.54
C THR A 65 8.32 -6.95 -2.48
N LEU A 66 8.38 -8.21 -2.91
CA LEU A 66 8.27 -9.36 -2.02
C LEU A 66 9.65 -9.80 -1.55
N VAL A 67 9.83 -9.90 -0.24
CA VAL A 67 11.11 -10.25 0.39
C VAL A 67 10.93 -11.25 1.53
N SER A 68 12.00 -11.97 1.85
CA SER A 68 12.02 -12.77 3.09
C SER A 68 12.21 -11.88 4.31
N ASN A 69 11.71 -12.31 5.47
CA ASN A 69 11.91 -11.59 6.72
C ASN A 69 13.40 -11.33 7.05
N LYS A 70 14.32 -12.19 6.58
CA LYS A 70 15.77 -12.06 6.81
C LYS A 70 16.35 -10.80 6.17
N ILE A 71 15.99 -10.51 4.90
CA ILE A 71 16.52 -9.36 4.14
C ILE A 71 15.62 -8.13 4.24
N LEU A 72 14.46 -8.24 4.90
CA LEU A 72 13.52 -7.12 5.05
C LEU A 72 14.19 -5.85 5.59
N PRO A 73 14.99 -5.88 6.67
CA PRO A 73 15.58 -4.66 7.22
C PRO A 73 16.54 -3.98 6.22
N GLU A 74 17.36 -4.77 5.54
CA GLU A 74 18.34 -4.27 4.55
C GLU A 74 17.64 -3.63 3.35
N VAL A 75 16.63 -4.32 2.78
CA VAL A 75 15.86 -3.81 1.66
C VAL A 75 15.07 -2.56 2.04
N MET A 76 14.45 -2.54 3.23
CA MET A 76 13.73 -1.37 3.72
C MET A 76 14.65 -0.17 3.89
N ASN A 77 15.82 -0.33 4.52
CA ASN A 77 16.79 0.75 4.68
C ASN A 77 17.27 1.29 3.32
N ALA A 78 17.59 0.40 2.38
CA ALA A 78 17.99 0.80 1.03
C ALA A 78 16.89 1.60 0.31
N ILE A 79 15.63 1.19 0.44
CA ILE A 79 14.49 1.94 -0.10
C ILE A 79 14.38 3.31 0.56
N ILE A 80 14.45 3.37 1.89
CA ILE A 80 14.37 4.63 2.66
C ILE A 80 15.46 5.59 2.20
N ASP A 81 16.71 5.16 2.10
CA ASP A 81 17.84 6.00 1.74
C ASP A 81 17.78 6.46 0.28
N SER A 82 17.35 5.59 -0.64
CA SER A 82 17.33 5.86 -2.08
C SER A 82 16.46 7.06 -2.48
N VAL A 83 15.38 7.29 -1.73
CA VAL A 83 14.41 8.36 -2.00
C VAL A 83 14.16 9.26 -0.79
N LYS A 84 14.92 9.07 0.30
CA LYS A 84 14.76 9.75 1.59
C LYS A 84 13.33 9.62 2.10
N LEU A 85 12.80 8.42 2.12
CA LEU A 85 11.38 8.16 2.39
C LEU A 85 10.95 8.64 3.77
N ASN A 86 11.89 8.73 4.72
CA ASN A 86 11.72 9.34 6.04
C ASN A 86 11.60 10.88 6.02
N GLN A 87 11.68 11.55 4.87
CA GLN A 87 11.48 12.99 4.75
C GLN A 87 10.07 13.33 4.21
N PRO A 88 9.53 14.51 4.55
CA PRO A 88 8.25 14.95 4.01
C PRO A 88 8.20 14.93 2.48
N ARG A 89 7.04 14.55 1.94
CA ARG A 89 6.71 14.62 0.49
C ARG A 89 7.56 13.73 -0.41
N GLN A 90 8.28 12.74 0.14
CA GLN A 90 9.10 11.85 -0.68
C GLN A 90 8.33 10.62 -1.20
N GLY A 91 7.32 10.17 -0.45
CA GLY A 91 6.50 9.00 -0.72
C GLY A 91 6.05 8.37 0.60
N ILE A 92 5.41 7.20 0.53
CA ILE A 92 5.15 6.37 1.69
C ILE A 92 5.59 4.94 1.42
N GLY A 93 5.98 4.22 2.45
CA GLY A 93 6.30 2.80 2.39
C GLY A 93 5.65 2.08 3.55
N PHE A 94 5.16 0.87 3.31
CA PHE A 94 4.60 0.04 4.37
C PHE A 94 4.78 -1.45 4.08
N VAL A 95 4.67 -2.26 5.12
CA VAL A 95 4.89 -3.71 5.06
C VAL A 95 3.61 -4.44 5.43
N ILE A 96 3.20 -5.37 4.57
CA ILE A 96 2.09 -6.29 4.82
C ILE A 96 2.66 -7.71 4.96
N ASP A 97 2.17 -8.44 5.96
CA ASP A 97 2.53 -9.85 6.14
C ASP A 97 1.85 -10.73 5.10
N THR A 98 2.57 -11.76 4.60
CA THR A 98 2.01 -12.70 3.64
C THR A 98 1.92 -14.09 4.26
N LYS A 99 0.72 -14.67 4.24
CA LYS A 99 0.49 -16.00 4.84
C LYS A 99 1.19 -17.11 4.05
N HIS A 100 0.99 -17.13 2.74
CA HIS A 100 1.57 -18.11 1.83
C HIS A 100 1.95 -17.46 0.51
N VAL A 101 3.14 -17.79 0.01
CA VAL A 101 3.64 -17.37 -1.30
C VAL A 101 4.01 -18.59 -2.13
N THR A 102 3.57 -18.60 -3.38
CA THR A 102 3.92 -19.59 -4.42
C THR A 102 4.46 -18.89 -5.67
N GLY A 103 5.00 -19.65 -6.63
CA GLY A 103 5.49 -19.10 -7.91
C GLY A 103 6.85 -18.38 -7.83
N ILE A 104 7.54 -18.49 -6.70
CA ILE A 104 8.85 -17.86 -6.44
C ILE A 104 9.99 -18.88 -6.54
N CYS A 105 10.00 -19.75 -7.56
CA CYS A 105 10.96 -20.88 -7.67
C CYS A 105 12.43 -20.46 -7.51
N HIS A 106 12.81 -19.29 -8.04
CA HIS A 106 14.15 -18.69 -7.91
C HIS A 106 14.47 -18.19 -6.49
N MET A 107 13.48 -17.99 -5.62
CA MET A 107 13.61 -17.62 -4.20
C MET A 107 13.44 -18.83 -3.25
N MET A 108 13.06 -19.98 -3.80
CA MET A 108 12.86 -21.24 -3.08
C MET A 108 14.13 -22.08 -2.93
N GLY A 109 15.24 -21.71 -3.57
CA GLY A 109 16.51 -22.40 -3.37
C GLY A 109 16.50 -23.83 -3.92
N LEU A 110 16.06 -24.03 -5.16
CA LEU A 110 16.42 -25.24 -5.93
C LEU A 110 17.88 -25.19 -6.44
N GLU A 111 18.73 -24.41 -5.76
CA GLU A 111 20.17 -24.64 -5.73
C GLU A 111 20.41 -25.38 -4.41
N MET A 112 20.81 -26.64 -4.51
CA MET A 112 21.25 -27.45 -3.39
C MET A 112 22.46 -26.75 -2.76
N GLU A 113 22.28 -26.12 -1.61
CA GLU A 113 23.37 -25.85 -0.69
C GLU A 113 22.97 -26.28 0.72
N SER A 114 23.95 -26.94 1.33
CA SER A 114 23.94 -27.80 2.49
C SER A 114 23.43 -27.15 3.77
N GLU A 115 22.81 -27.98 4.59
CA GLU A 115 22.65 -27.76 6.02
C GLU A 115 24.01 -27.40 6.63
N ASP A 116 24.10 -26.22 7.24
CA ASP A 116 25.10 -25.95 8.27
C ASP A 116 24.50 -25.10 9.39
N MET A 117 24.25 -25.82 10.48
CA MET A 117 24.42 -25.49 11.89
C MET A 117 24.03 -24.09 12.41
N ASP A 118 22.96 -24.12 13.21
CA ASP A 118 22.73 -23.38 14.44
C ASP A 118 23.85 -22.43 14.87
N LYS A 119 23.60 -21.13 14.72
CA LYS A 119 24.25 -20.10 15.53
C LYS A 119 23.19 -19.26 16.19
N GLU A 120 22.98 -19.53 17.47
CA GLU A 120 22.35 -18.60 18.41
C GLU A 120 23.05 -17.23 18.28
N GLY A 121 22.27 -16.22 17.93
CA GLY A 121 22.78 -14.90 17.60
C GLY A 121 21.81 -13.82 18.02
N VAL A 122 22.08 -13.28 19.21
CA VAL A 122 21.75 -11.93 19.68
C VAL A 122 20.28 -11.53 19.54
N THR A 123 19.57 -11.64 20.67
CA THR A 123 18.30 -10.93 20.86
C THR A 123 18.62 -9.44 20.90
N SER A 124 18.64 -8.81 19.73
CA SER A 124 18.40 -7.38 19.61
C SER A 124 16.94 -7.20 19.99
N THR A 125 16.67 -6.85 21.24
CA THR A 125 15.38 -6.30 21.67
C THR A 125 15.13 -5.03 20.87
N MET A 126 14.65 -5.18 19.65
CA MET A 126 13.99 -4.13 18.90
C MET A 126 12.67 -3.93 19.61
N GLU A 127 12.52 -2.77 20.24
CA GLU A 127 11.29 -2.35 20.90
C GLU A 127 10.10 -2.71 20.01
N GLU A 128 9.13 -3.43 20.59
CA GLU A 128 7.81 -3.67 20.00
C GLU A 128 7.14 -2.32 19.75
N GLN A 129 7.47 -1.69 18.63
CA GLN A 129 6.78 -0.49 18.18
C GLN A 129 5.38 -0.94 17.78
N ASN A 130 4.43 -0.66 18.69
CA ASN A 130 3.00 -0.73 18.51
C ASN A 130 2.64 -0.49 17.03
N VAL A 131 2.02 -1.45 16.35
CA VAL A 131 0.56 -1.40 16.30
C VAL A 131 -0.11 -0.18 15.63
N LEU A 132 0.54 0.62 14.78
CA LEU A 132 0.06 1.99 14.54
C LEU A 132 -0.81 2.27 13.30
N TYR A 133 -0.88 1.38 12.30
CA TYR A 133 -1.66 1.66 11.09
C TYR A 133 -2.36 0.44 10.50
N ASP A 134 -3.45 0.70 9.79
CA ASP A 134 -4.10 -0.23 8.89
C ASP A 134 -4.18 0.35 7.48
N LEU A 135 -4.24 -0.53 6.49
CA LEU A 135 -4.55 -0.19 5.10
C LEU A 135 -6.01 -0.50 4.83
N ILE A 136 -6.82 0.52 4.59
CA ILE A 136 -8.16 0.37 4.05
C ILE A 136 -8.05 0.32 2.52
N VAL A 137 -8.57 -0.76 1.94
CA VAL A 137 -8.68 -0.96 0.49
C VAL A 137 -10.15 -0.85 0.12
N THR A 138 -10.49 0.13 -0.71
CA THR A 138 -11.87 0.33 -1.18
C THR A 138 -11.92 0.20 -2.70
N ILE A 139 -12.77 -0.67 -3.21
CA ILE A 139 -12.93 -0.94 -4.64
C ILE A 139 -14.31 -0.44 -5.05
N VAL A 140 -14.37 0.50 -5.98
CA VAL A 140 -15.61 1.14 -6.46
C VAL A 140 -15.64 1.19 -7.99
N ASN A 141 -16.78 1.59 -8.56
CA ASN A 141 -16.87 1.86 -9.99
C ASN A 141 -15.98 3.04 -10.37
N LYS A 142 -15.46 3.03 -11.60
CA LYS A 142 -14.71 4.17 -12.10
C LYS A 142 -15.53 5.46 -12.01
N GLY A 143 -14.93 6.51 -11.46
CA GLY A 143 -15.57 7.80 -11.22
C GLY A 143 -16.10 7.98 -9.79
N ASP A 144 -16.23 6.91 -9.00
CA ASP A 144 -16.68 6.99 -7.61
C ASP A 144 -15.52 7.11 -6.60
N SER A 145 -14.26 6.99 -7.03
CA SER A 145 -13.10 7.03 -6.12
C SER A 145 -12.90 8.38 -5.43
N GLU A 146 -13.26 9.50 -6.06
CA GLU A 146 -13.19 10.83 -5.45
C GLU A 146 -14.11 10.91 -4.21
N ASN A 147 -15.33 10.34 -4.29
CA ASN A 147 -16.26 10.28 -3.16
C ASN A 147 -15.68 9.50 -1.98
N VAL A 148 -15.00 8.38 -2.26
CA VAL A 148 -14.32 7.58 -1.24
C VAL A 148 -13.18 8.38 -0.59
N VAL A 149 -12.36 9.05 -1.40
CA VAL A 149 -11.25 9.87 -0.89
C VAL A 149 -11.76 11.04 -0.06
N ASP A 150 -12.87 11.68 -0.44
CA ASP A 150 -13.47 12.74 0.35
C ASP A 150 -14.06 12.20 1.66
N ALA A 151 -14.68 11.02 1.64
CA ALA A 151 -15.16 10.35 2.84
C ALA A 151 -14.03 10.02 3.83
N THR A 152 -12.91 9.48 3.34
CA THR A 152 -11.75 9.18 4.20
C THR A 152 -11.14 10.44 4.78
N LYS A 153 -11.00 11.51 3.98
CA LYS A 153 -10.51 12.82 4.43
C LYS A 153 -11.37 13.42 5.53
N LYS A 154 -12.70 13.40 5.39
CA LYS A 154 -13.64 13.87 6.43
C LYS A 154 -13.46 13.11 7.75
N ALA A 155 -13.13 11.83 7.67
CA ALA A 155 -12.91 10.96 8.83
C ALA A 155 -11.47 11.01 9.38
N GLY A 156 -10.61 11.89 8.85
CA GLY A 156 -9.27 12.16 9.36
C GLY A 156 -8.14 11.45 8.63
N ALA A 157 -8.37 10.94 7.42
CA ALA A 157 -7.30 10.45 6.56
C ALA A 157 -6.57 11.60 5.86
N GLU A 158 -5.26 11.44 5.65
CA GLU A 158 -4.44 12.47 4.99
C GLU A 158 -4.52 12.43 3.47
N GLY A 159 -5.13 11.40 2.89
CA GLY A 159 -5.19 11.20 1.45
C GLY A 159 -5.45 9.76 1.06
N GLY A 160 -5.28 9.48 -0.22
CA GLY A 160 -5.44 8.15 -0.80
C GLY A 160 -4.65 7.98 -2.10
N THR A 161 -4.35 6.73 -2.43
CA THR A 161 -3.79 6.35 -3.74
C THR A 161 -4.84 5.57 -4.51
N ILE A 162 -5.15 6.01 -5.72
CA ILE A 162 -6.16 5.43 -6.61
C ILE A 162 -5.44 4.61 -7.68
N LEU A 163 -5.82 3.35 -7.85
CA LEU A 163 -5.39 2.48 -8.94
C LEU A 163 -6.58 2.20 -9.86
N ASN A 164 -6.32 2.04 -11.16
CA ASN A 164 -7.32 1.57 -12.10
C ASN A 164 -7.33 0.05 -12.16
N GLY A 165 -8.51 -0.54 -12.36
CA GLY A 165 -8.70 -1.98 -12.48
C GLY A 165 -9.93 -2.33 -13.30
N ARG A 166 -10.25 -3.62 -13.32
CA ARG A 166 -11.44 -4.18 -13.95
C ARG A 166 -12.14 -5.12 -12.98
N GLY A 167 -13.47 -5.15 -13.04
CA GLY A 167 -14.32 -6.00 -12.21
C GLY A 167 -14.88 -7.17 -13.00
N THR A 168 -15.13 -8.27 -12.30
CA THR A 168 -15.77 -9.48 -12.85
C THR A 168 -16.86 -10.01 -11.91
N GLY A 169 -17.42 -9.13 -11.07
CA GLY A 169 -18.44 -9.48 -10.09
C GLY A 169 -19.64 -10.23 -10.69
N ILE A 170 -20.37 -10.96 -9.84
CA ILE A 170 -21.51 -11.81 -10.27
C ILE A 170 -22.58 -10.97 -11.00
N HIS A 171 -22.73 -9.70 -10.63
CA HIS A 171 -23.66 -8.74 -11.28
C HIS A 171 -23.01 -7.94 -12.44
N GLU A 172 -21.75 -8.22 -12.78
CA GLU A 172 -20.93 -7.44 -13.70
C GLU A 172 -20.67 -8.15 -15.04
N GLN A 173 -21.15 -9.39 -15.20
CA GLN A 173 -21.06 -10.13 -16.47
C GLN A 173 -22.05 -9.59 -17.50
N ALA A 174 -21.84 -8.36 -17.97
CA ALA A 174 -22.55 -7.81 -19.11
C ALA A 174 -21.94 -8.35 -20.41
N LYS A 175 -22.78 -8.89 -21.30
CA LYS A 175 -22.41 -9.21 -22.68
C LYS A 175 -22.94 -8.13 -23.59
N LEU A 176 -22.07 -7.54 -24.40
CA LEU A 176 -22.46 -6.67 -25.51
C LEU A 176 -21.92 -7.31 -26.79
N PHE A 177 -22.79 -7.58 -27.76
CA PHE A 177 -22.40 -8.24 -29.02
C PHE A 177 -21.64 -9.57 -28.83
N ASN A 178 -22.05 -10.42 -27.88
CA ASN A 178 -21.35 -11.65 -27.49
C ASN A 178 -19.92 -11.46 -26.95
N ILE A 179 -19.46 -10.23 -26.73
CA ILE A 179 -18.19 -9.91 -26.09
C ILE A 179 -18.45 -9.75 -24.58
N LEU A 180 -17.66 -10.44 -23.77
CA LEU A 180 -17.66 -10.26 -22.32
C LEU A 180 -17.06 -8.89 -21.99
N ILE A 181 -17.84 -8.00 -21.37
CA ILE A 181 -17.37 -6.70 -20.92
C ILE A 181 -17.09 -6.76 -19.43
N GLU A 182 -15.83 -6.53 -19.07
CA GLU A 182 -15.42 -6.30 -17.70
C GLU A 182 -15.52 -4.81 -17.38
N PRO A 183 -16.37 -4.38 -16.42
CA PRO A 183 -16.49 -2.98 -16.07
C PRO A 183 -15.20 -2.42 -15.48
N GLU A 184 -14.94 -1.14 -15.76
CA GLU A 184 -13.79 -0.43 -15.18
C GLU A 184 -14.04 -0.13 -13.69
N LYS A 185 -13.00 -0.35 -12.88
CA LYS A 185 -13.00 -0.16 -11.43
C LYS A 185 -11.87 0.77 -11.01
N GLU A 186 -12.05 1.37 -9.85
CA GLU A 186 -11.01 2.13 -9.15
C GLU A 186 -10.80 1.56 -7.75
N VAL A 187 -9.53 1.40 -7.37
CA VAL A 187 -9.11 0.90 -6.06
C VAL A 187 -8.46 2.03 -5.29
N VAL A 188 -9.04 2.42 -4.16
CA VAL A 188 -8.52 3.44 -3.26
C VAL A 188 -7.79 2.78 -2.10
N LEU A 189 -6.49 3.05 -2.01
CA LEU A 189 -5.63 2.68 -0.89
C LEU A 189 -5.54 3.85 0.09
N THR A 190 -6.01 3.65 1.31
CA THR A 190 -5.98 4.65 2.39
C THR A 190 -5.25 4.06 3.60
N LEU A 191 -4.09 4.63 3.93
CA LEU A 191 -3.34 4.26 5.12
C LEU A 191 -3.83 5.13 6.28
N ILE A 192 -4.23 4.51 7.39
CA ILE A 192 -4.87 5.21 8.51
C ILE A 192 -4.38 4.67 9.84
N SER A 193 -4.31 5.54 10.85
CA SER A 193 -4.03 5.12 12.22
C SER A 193 -5.09 4.14 12.71
N ARG A 194 -4.67 3.05 13.36
CA ARG A 194 -5.52 1.92 13.71
C ARG A 194 -6.74 2.30 14.58
N ASP A 195 -6.58 3.30 15.46
CA ASP A 195 -7.66 3.85 16.29
C ASP A 195 -8.78 4.53 15.46
N LYS A 196 -8.46 5.02 14.27
CA LYS A 196 -9.41 5.68 13.36
C LYS A 196 -10.03 4.73 12.33
N THR A 197 -9.49 3.52 12.14
CA THR A 197 -9.91 2.56 11.11
C THR A 197 -11.44 2.36 11.09
N SER A 198 -12.05 2.07 12.25
CA SER A 198 -13.49 1.81 12.32
C SER A 198 -14.34 3.03 11.92
N ASN A 199 -13.93 4.22 12.33
CA ASN A 199 -14.63 5.46 12.00
C ASN A 199 -14.53 5.78 10.50
N VAL A 200 -13.33 5.62 9.91
CA VAL A 200 -13.13 5.83 8.48
C VAL A 200 -13.94 4.82 7.67
N LEU A 201 -13.94 3.55 8.04
CA LEU A 201 -14.71 2.51 7.34
C LEU A 201 -16.22 2.82 7.32
N LYS A 202 -16.79 3.19 8.47
CA LYS A 202 -18.21 3.61 8.58
C LYS A 202 -18.52 4.83 7.73
N THR A 203 -17.59 5.78 7.66
CA THR A 203 -17.77 6.99 6.85
C THR A 203 -17.76 6.66 5.36
N ILE A 204 -16.86 5.79 4.90
CA ILE A 204 -16.84 5.30 3.52
C ILE A 204 -18.15 4.57 3.20
N GLU A 205 -18.57 3.65 4.07
CA GLU A 205 -19.80 2.86 3.91
C GLU A 205 -21.01 3.76 3.69
N LYS A 206 -21.12 4.85 4.47
CA LYS A 206 -22.19 5.83 4.36
C LYS A 206 -22.08 6.70 3.11
N ASP A 207 -20.94 7.37 2.91
CA ASP A 207 -20.79 8.39 1.87
C ASP A 207 -20.66 7.79 0.46
N ALA A 208 -20.09 6.58 0.33
CA ALA A 208 -20.00 5.84 -0.93
C ALA A 208 -21.13 4.81 -1.13
N GLU A 209 -22.05 4.72 -0.17
CA GLU A 209 -23.23 3.83 -0.20
C GLU A 209 -22.89 2.34 -0.44
N LEU A 210 -21.80 1.84 0.15
CA LEU A 210 -21.25 0.51 -0.15
C LEU A 210 -22.23 -0.65 0.16
N ASN A 211 -23.23 -0.43 1.03
CA ASN A 211 -24.27 -1.43 1.32
C ASN A 211 -25.30 -1.58 0.20
N LYS A 212 -25.29 -0.73 -0.83
CA LYS A 212 -26.16 -0.88 -1.99
C LYS A 212 -25.50 -1.83 -3.02
N PRO A 213 -26.30 -2.69 -3.68
CA PRO A 213 -25.78 -3.58 -4.72
C PRO A 213 -24.97 -2.83 -5.79
N GLY A 214 -23.77 -3.34 -6.10
CA GLY A 214 -22.93 -2.82 -7.18
C GLY A 214 -22.16 -1.52 -6.88
N LYS A 215 -22.23 -0.99 -5.65
CA LYS A 215 -21.50 0.24 -5.27
C LYS A 215 -20.02 0.01 -4.94
N GLY A 216 -19.64 -1.19 -4.54
CA GLY A 216 -18.24 -1.53 -4.28
C GLY A 216 -18.07 -2.40 -3.04
N ILE A 217 -16.81 -2.55 -2.63
CA ILE A 217 -16.43 -3.23 -1.38
C ILE A 217 -15.32 -2.44 -0.68
N SER A 218 -15.26 -2.54 0.64
CA SER A 218 -14.13 -2.02 1.42
C SER A 218 -13.69 -3.06 2.44
N PHE A 219 -12.39 -3.24 2.58
CA PHE A 219 -11.80 -4.17 3.54
C PHE A 219 -10.49 -3.62 4.10
N VAL A 220 -10.09 -4.16 5.24
CA VAL A 220 -8.94 -3.69 6.00
C VAL A 220 -7.85 -4.75 5.98
N LEU A 221 -6.61 -4.31 5.74
CA LEU A 221 -5.40 -5.12 5.86
C LEU A 221 -4.54 -4.54 6.99
N GLU A 222 -4.05 -5.41 7.87
CA GLU A 222 -3.10 -5.02 8.91
C GLU A 222 -1.75 -4.64 8.29
N VAL A 223 -1.17 -3.55 8.78
CA VAL A 223 0.16 -3.09 8.38
C VAL A 223 1.12 -3.31 9.53
N GLU A 224 2.25 -3.95 9.23
CA GLU A 224 3.27 -4.28 10.23
C GLU A 224 4.20 -3.10 10.49
N LYS A 225 4.63 -2.41 9.43
CA LYS A 225 5.59 -1.30 9.50
C LYS A 225 5.22 -0.23 8.51
N THR A 226 5.53 1.03 8.83
CA THR A 226 5.30 2.19 7.97
C THR A 226 6.50 3.13 7.97
N VAL A 227 6.73 3.83 6.87
CA VAL A 227 7.71 4.92 6.74
C VAL A 227 7.18 6.02 5.82
N GLY A 228 7.60 7.26 6.07
CA GLY A 228 7.20 8.44 5.29
C GLY A 228 5.89 9.08 5.71
N ILE A 229 5.26 8.58 6.78
CA ILE A 229 4.11 9.20 7.43
C ILE A 229 4.62 10.23 8.46
N ASN A 230 5.27 11.29 7.95
CA ASN A 230 5.96 12.27 8.80
C ASN A 230 5.03 13.33 9.41
N HIS A 231 3.77 13.40 9.00
CA HIS A 231 2.90 14.47 9.46
C HIS A 231 2.42 14.27 10.90
N ILE A 232 2.26 13.03 11.37
CA ILE A 232 1.93 12.75 12.78
C ILE A 232 3.08 13.15 13.71
N LEU A 233 4.34 12.92 13.31
CA LEU A 233 5.48 13.43 14.07
C LEU A 233 5.43 14.96 14.16
N ASN A 234 5.08 15.64 13.06
CA ASN A 234 4.90 17.09 13.08
C ASN A 234 3.70 17.54 13.92
N GLU A 235 2.57 16.83 13.92
CA GLU A 235 1.42 17.14 14.78
C GLU A 235 1.73 16.94 16.26
N LEU A 236 2.40 15.83 16.62
CA LEU A 236 2.82 15.54 17.99
C LEU A 236 3.87 16.54 18.49
N VAL A 237 4.83 16.91 17.64
CA VAL A 237 5.82 17.95 17.95
C VAL A 237 5.15 19.31 18.09
N ASN A 238 4.25 19.69 17.19
CA ASN A 238 3.51 20.95 17.27
C ASN A 238 2.60 21.01 18.49
N LYS A 239 2.00 19.89 18.90
CA LYS A 239 1.17 19.82 20.10
C LYS A 239 2.00 19.97 21.38
N LYS A 240 3.18 19.34 21.45
CA LYS A 240 4.14 19.51 22.56
C LYS A 240 4.79 20.89 22.64
N LEU A 241 4.89 21.62 21.52
CA LEU A 241 5.44 22.97 21.48
C LEU A 241 4.41 24.05 21.84
N ASN A 242 3.12 23.71 21.83
CA ASN A 242 2.00 24.61 22.12
C ASN A 242 1.33 24.32 23.49
N GLU A 243 1.89 23.38 24.26
CA GLU A 243 1.62 23.15 25.69
C GLU A 243 2.71 23.84 26.53
#